data_AF-A0A125U0Q9-F1
#
_entry.id   AF-A0A125U0Q9-F1
#
_cell.length_a   1.000
_cell.length_b   1.000
_cell.length_c   1.000
_cell.angle_alpha   90.00
_cell.angle_beta   90.00
_cell.angle_gamma   90.00
#
_symmetry.space_group_name_H-M   'P 1'
#
loop_
_entity.id
_entity.type
_entity.pdbx_description
1 polymer ?
#
loop_
_entity_poly.entity_id
_entity_poly.type
_entity_poly.pdbx_seq_one_letter_code
_entity_poly.pdbx_strand_id
1 'polypeptide(L)' 'WGGFSVNNATLNRFFSLHYLLPFVLAALAAMHLLALHEHGSSNPLGVSGNTDRLPFHPYFTFKD' A
#
# COMPACT_ATOMS: atom_id res chain seq x y z
N TRP A 1 17.54 6.10 -22.83
CA TRP A 1 16.73 5.08 -23.52
C TRP A 1 17.49 3.79 -23.89
N GLY A 2 18.81 3.70 -23.69
CA GLY A 2 19.62 2.65 -24.33
C GLY A 2 19.94 3.00 -25.78
N GLY A 3 20.14 4.31 -26.02
CA GLY A 3 20.18 4.98 -27.33
C GLY A 3 19.67 6.42 -27.19
N PHE A 4 19.61 7.15 -28.31
CA PHE A 4 19.19 8.56 -28.38
C PHE A 4 17.67 8.76 -28.51
N SER A 5 16.92 7.73 -28.93
CA SER A 5 15.45 7.74 -29.11
C SER A 5 14.75 6.58 -28.37
N VAL A 6 13.42 6.68 -28.09
CA VAL A 6 12.67 5.58 -27.48
C VAL A 6 12.67 4.49 -28.50
N ASN A 7 13.10 3.32 -28.08
CA ASN A 7 13.23 2.17 -28.95
C ASN A 7 12.95 0.89 -28.18
N ASN A 8 13.15 -0.24 -28.86
CA ASN A 8 12.93 -1.57 -28.30
C ASN A 8 13.69 -1.82 -26.98
N ALA A 9 14.90 -1.26 -26.82
CA ALA A 9 15.66 -1.40 -25.58
C ALA A 9 14.97 -0.70 -24.40
N THR A 10 14.28 0.41 -24.64
CA THR A 10 13.47 1.09 -23.60
C THR A 10 12.25 0.25 -23.22
N LEU A 11 11.50 -0.27 -24.20
CA LEU A 11 10.28 -1.05 -23.95
C LEU A 11 10.56 -2.31 -23.13
N ASN A 12 11.62 -3.06 -23.45
CA ASN A 12 11.99 -4.28 -22.70
C ASN A 12 12.35 -3.97 -21.24
N ARG A 13 13.03 -2.85 -20.98
CA ARG A 13 13.36 -2.41 -19.62
C ARG A 13 12.12 -1.94 -18.87
N PHE A 14 11.21 -1.24 -19.54
CA PHE A 14 9.94 -0.82 -18.95
C PHE A 14 9.06 -2.01 -18.60
N PHE A 15 8.99 -3.03 -19.44
CA PHE A 15 8.32 -4.27 -19.09
C PHE A 15 8.94 -4.94 -17.87
N SER A 16 10.28 -5.04 -17.82
CA SER A 16 10.99 -5.61 -16.66
C SER A 16 10.71 -4.82 -15.37
N LEU A 17 10.71 -3.49 -15.44
CA LEU A 17 10.36 -2.62 -14.32
C LEU A 17 8.89 -2.76 -13.92
N HIS A 18 7.98 -2.78 -14.89
CA HIS A 18 6.55 -2.95 -14.65
C HIS A 18 6.24 -4.30 -13.99
N TYR A 19 6.98 -5.36 -14.33
CA TYR A 19 6.86 -6.64 -13.65
C TYR A 19 7.35 -6.56 -12.19
N LEU A 20 8.46 -5.87 -11.94
CA LEU A 20 9.06 -5.76 -10.62
C LEU A 20 8.27 -4.84 -9.66
N LEU A 21 7.80 -3.69 -10.15
CA LEU A 21 7.22 -2.63 -9.33
C LEU A 21 5.99 -3.06 -8.50
N PRO A 22 5.05 -3.89 -8.99
CA PRO A 22 3.94 -4.40 -8.20
C PRO A 22 4.39 -5.12 -6.92
N PHE A 23 5.49 -5.88 -6.96
CA PHE A 23 6.03 -6.55 -5.77
C PHE A 23 6.66 -5.56 -4.79
N VAL A 24 7.36 -4.54 -5.31
CA VAL A 24 7.86 -3.44 -4.48
C VAL A 24 6.70 -2.69 -3.82
N LEU A 25 5.61 -2.44 -4.54
CA LEU A 25 4.39 -1.82 -4.02
C LEU A 25 3.69 -2.71 -2.99
N ALA A 26 3.65 -4.02 -3.18
CA ALA A 26 3.10 -4.95 -2.19
C ALA A 26 3.91 -4.90 -0.88
N ALA A 27 5.25 -4.85 -0.96
CA ALA A 27 6.10 -4.66 0.21
C ALA A 27 5.87 -3.30 0.89
N LEU A 28 5.75 -2.23 0.12
CA LEU A 28 5.41 -0.89 0.64
C LEU A 28 4.03 -0.87 1.30
N ALA A 29 3.03 -1.56 0.74
CA ALA A 29 1.70 -1.69 1.33
C ALA A 29 1.75 -2.43 2.67
N ALA A 30 2.53 -3.51 2.78
CA ALA A 30 2.74 -4.21 4.05
C ALA A 30 3.41 -3.31 5.09
N MET A 31 4.47 -2.58 4.72
CA MET A 31 5.13 -1.61 5.62
C MET A 31 4.18 -0.48 6.04
N HIS A 32 3.33 -0.02 5.13
CA HIS A 32 2.29 0.96 5.44
C HIS A 32 1.29 0.42 6.49
N LEU A 33 0.81 -0.81 6.33
CA LEU A 33 -0.10 -1.45 7.29
C LEU A 33 0.56 -1.68 8.65
N LEU A 34 1.85 -2.03 8.69
CA LEU A 34 2.61 -2.13 9.95
C LEU A 34 2.68 -0.76 10.66
N ALA A 35 3.02 0.30 9.93
CA ALA A 35 3.07 1.66 10.50
C ALA A 35 1.70 2.12 11.02
N LEU A 36 0.62 1.77 10.32
CA LEU A 36 -0.75 2.01 10.78
C LEU A 36 -1.07 1.21 12.05
N HIS A 37 -0.62 -0.05 12.14
CA HIS A 37 -0.90 -0.92 13.30
C HIS A 37 -0.33 -0.34 14.60
N GLU A 38 0.86 0.26 14.57
CA GLU A 38 1.52 0.82 15.77
C GLU A 38 0.66 1.86 16.51
N HIS A 39 -0.11 2.67 15.78
CA HIS A 39 -0.92 3.76 16.37
C HIS A 39 -2.45 3.53 16.24
N GLY A 40 -2.86 2.62 15.34
CA GLY A 40 -4.25 2.39 14.98
C GLY A 40 -4.84 3.46 14.05
N SER A 41 -6.06 3.19 13.59
CA SER A 41 -6.82 4.13 12.76
C SER A 41 -7.33 5.34 13.55
N SER A 42 -7.38 6.50 12.90
CA SER A 42 -8.11 7.66 13.41
C SER A 42 -9.63 7.47 13.27
N ASN A 43 -10.42 8.41 13.80
CA ASN A 43 -11.88 8.43 13.69
C ASN A 43 -12.40 9.81 13.24
N PRO A 44 -13.67 9.91 12.77
CA PRO A 44 -14.21 11.16 12.21
C PRO A 44 -14.24 12.36 13.17
N LEU A 45 -14.23 12.12 14.48
CA LEU A 45 -14.20 13.18 15.48
C LEU A 45 -12.77 13.69 15.76
N GLY A 46 -11.73 13.01 15.28
CA GLY A 46 -10.34 13.41 15.44
C GLY A 46 -9.80 13.36 16.87
N VAL A 47 -10.55 12.73 17.79
CA VAL A 47 -10.16 12.53 19.19
C VAL A 47 -9.66 11.11 19.44
N SER A 48 -9.11 10.82 20.63
CA SER A 48 -8.66 9.45 20.95
C SER A 48 -9.83 8.45 20.90
N GLY A 49 -9.68 7.37 20.14
CA GLY A 49 -10.63 6.25 20.09
C GLY A 49 -10.36 5.17 21.14
N ASN A 50 -9.47 5.39 22.11
CA ASN A 50 -9.03 4.35 23.04
C ASN A 50 -10.13 3.93 24.03
N THR A 51 -11.11 4.80 24.28
CA THR A 51 -12.20 4.57 25.23
C THR A 51 -13.28 3.63 24.70
N ASP A 52 -13.43 3.53 23.38
CA ASP A 52 -14.46 2.70 22.73
C ASP A 52 -13.89 2.06 21.46
N ARG A 53 -13.35 0.84 21.63
CA ARG A 53 -12.78 0.06 20.54
C ARG A 53 -13.60 -1.21 20.32
N LEU A 54 -13.97 -1.46 19.07
CA LEU A 54 -14.54 -2.73 18.63
C LEU A 54 -13.45 -3.59 17.97
N PRO A 55 -13.51 -4.93 18.11
CA PRO A 55 -12.61 -5.82 17.38
C PRO A 55 -12.83 -5.70 15.86
N PHE A 56 -11.79 -5.95 15.07
CA PHE A 56 -11.87 -5.88 13.60
C PHE A 56 -12.89 -6.90 13.05
N HIS A 57 -12.80 -8.14 13.51
CA HIS A 57 -13.77 -9.20 13.19
C HIS A 57 -14.80 -9.32 14.33
N PRO A 58 -16.12 -9.44 14.05
CA PRO A 58 -16.75 -9.50 12.71
C PRO A 58 -17.06 -8.13 12.10
N TYR A 59 -17.08 -7.07 12.91
CA TYR A 59 -17.72 -5.80 12.55
C TYR A 59 -17.18 -5.17 11.26
N PHE A 60 -15.86 -5.02 11.15
CA PHE A 60 -15.25 -4.38 9.99
C PHE A 60 -15.00 -5.38 8.85
N THR A 61 -14.79 -6.66 9.15
CA THR A 61 -14.67 -7.71 8.11
C THR A 61 -15.94 -7.85 7.26
N PHE A 62 -17.14 -7.70 7.84
CA PHE A 62 -18.40 -7.71 7.08
C PHE A 62 -18.77 -6.35 6.49
N LYS A 63 -18.16 -5.26 6.98
CA LYS A 63 -18.43 -3.89 6.53
C LYS A 63 -17.64 -3.57 5.25
N ASP A 64 -16.39 -4.02 5.20
CA ASP A 64 -15.55 -3.98 3.99
C ASP A 64 -16.12 -4.93 2.92
#